data_AF-A0A2V4FQW1-F1
#
_entry.id   AF-A0A2V4FQW1-F1
#
_cell.length_a   1.000
_cell.length_b   1.000
_cell.length_c   1.000
_cell.angle_alpha   90.00
_cell.angle_beta   90.00
_cell.angle_gamma   90.00
#
_symmetry.space_group_name_H-M   'P 1'
#
loop_
_entity.id
_entity.type
_entity.pdbx_description
1 polymer ?
#
loop_
_entity_poly.entity_id
_entity_poly.type
_entity_poly.pdbx_seq_one_letter_code
_entity_poly.pdbx_strand_id
1 'polypeptide(L)'
;MKKTPNYIDAISALLTLKGVGDRKHASTMANILNLQYNSAKQKLDGKRGITLDEVKKVFQYFNEPFAGQRTHNAVFIMNSIHKRCNIEVDERPVTQADNDETYACKKDDLFIINTNREHAAEAPLYKVNKIDFLPAPRIAILDNDGDILELLKKIASRYGIETETFQTADAMLAALEQQSFEAFILDWLLDFGETSERVVKKIKDALDPHARIIILTGQLNHYEKNIGDMILHYDVHLVEKPTKPLIISSLLLSNLFFN
;
A
#
# COMPACT_ATOMS: atom_id res chain seq x y z
N MET A 1 1.65 -19.29 -6.95
CA MET A 1 1.87 -18.43 -8.13
C MET A 1 1.40 -17.04 -7.77
N LYS A 2 2.30 -16.04 -7.72
CA LYS A 2 1.92 -14.64 -7.50
C LYS A 2 1.02 -14.22 -8.68
N LYS A 3 -0.26 -13.91 -8.44
CA LYS A 3 -1.13 -13.33 -9.47
C LYS A 3 -0.45 -12.05 -9.94
N THR A 4 0.02 -12.02 -11.18
CA THR A 4 0.50 -10.79 -11.82
C THR A 4 -0.62 -9.76 -11.70
N PRO A 5 -0.37 -8.54 -11.21
CA PRO A 5 -1.40 -7.51 -11.17
C PRO A 5 -1.93 -7.32 -12.60
N ASN A 6 -3.26 -7.36 -12.78
CA ASN A 6 -3.84 -7.16 -14.10
C ASN A 6 -3.79 -5.67 -14.47
N TYR A 7 -2.63 -5.23 -14.96
CA TYR A 7 -2.36 -3.86 -15.37
C TYR A 7 -3.33 -3.35 -16.46
N ILE A 8 -3.84 -4.25 -17.29
CA ILE A 8 -4.75 -3.92 -18.39
C ILE A 8 -6.12 -3.50 -17.84
N ASP A 9 -6.64 -4.26 -16.87
CA ASP A 9 -7.92 -3.96 -16.22
C ASP A 9 -7.84 -2.62 -15.47
N ALA A 10 -6.73 -2.38 -14.77
CA ALA A 10 -6.52 -1.14 -14.03
C ALA A 10 -6.47 0.09 -14.95
N ILE A 11 -5.77 0.00 -16.08
CA ILE A 11 -5.76 1.08 -17.08
C ILE A 11 -7.16 1.29 -17.68
N SER A 12 -7.85 0.21 -18.03
CA SER A 12 -9.18 0.31 -18.64
C SER A 12 -10.19 0.93 -17.65
N ALA A 13 -10.14 0.54 -16.38
CA ALA A 13 -10.95 1.12 -15.31
C ALA A 13 -10.65 2.61 -15.11
N LEU A 14 -9.37 3.00 -15.06
CA LEU A 14 -8.97 4.40 -14.97
C LEU A 14 -9.50 5.22 -16.14
N LEU A 15 -9.33 4.73 -17.37
CA LEU A 15 -9.76 5.43 -18.58
C LEU A 15 -11.28 5.64 -18.57
N THR A 16 -12.06 4.61 -18.22
CA THR A 16 -13.51 4.71 -18.08
C THR A 16 -13.92 5.68 -16.97
N LEU A 17 -13.27 5.62 -15.80
CA LEU A 17 -13.50 6.57 -14.69
C LEU A 17 -13.25 8.02 -15.11
N LYS A 18 -12.25 8.25 -15.97
CA LYS A 18 -11.89 9.58 -16.50
C LYS A 18 -12.71 9.98 -17.74
N GLY A 19 -13.79 9.27 -18.04
CA GLY A 19 -14.73 9.60 -19.11
C GLY A 19 -14.25 9.23 -20.52
N VAL A 20 -13.20 8.41 -20.63
CA VAL A 20 -12.74 7.89 -21.92
C VAL A 20 -13.59 6.66 -22.26
N GLY A 21 -14.43 6.77 -23.28
CA GLY A 21 -15.23 5.63 -23.73
C GLY A 21 -14.36 4.50 -24.30
N ASP A 22 -14.80 3.25 -24.13
CA ASP A 22 -14.04 2.02 -24.43
C ASP A 22 -13.39 2.01 -25.82
N ARG A 23 -14.11 2.52 -26.84
CA ARG A 23 -13.62 2.60 -28.23
C ARG A 23 -12.40 3.51 -28.39
N LYS A 24 -12.18 4.43 -27.45
CA LYS A 24 -11.09 5.41 -27.41
C LYS A 24 -9.96 5.04 -26.45
N HIS A 25 -10.05 3.90 -25.75
CA HIS A 25 -9.00 3.49 -24.80
C HIS A 25 -7.64 3.31 -25.50
N ALA A 26 -7.62 2.56 -26.61
CA ALA A 26 -6.40 2.33 -27.38
C ALA A 26 -5.78 3.62 -27.94
N SER A 27 -6.61 4.57 -28.42
CA SER A 27 -6.10 5.85 -28.93
C SER A 27 -5.57 6.75 -27.82
N THR A 28 -6.25 6.77 -26.67
CA THR A 28 -5.84 7.59 -25.52
C THR A 28 -4.53 7.05 -24.93
N MET A 29 -4.43 5.73 -24.75
CA MET A 29 -3.20 5.09 -24.28
C MET A 29 -2.04 5.26 -25.25
N ALA A 30 -2.29 5.21 -26.56
CA ALA A 30 -1.28 5.48 -27.59
C ALA A 30 -0.72 6.91 -27.46
N ASN A 31 -1.59 7.90 -27.26
CA ASN A 31 -1.18 9.29 -27.09
C ASN A 31 -0.35 9.50 -25.83
N ILE A 32 -0.78 8.94 -24.69
CA ILE A 32 -0.07 9.10 -23.41
C ILE A 32 1.32 8.45 -23.45
N LEU A 33 1.41 7.26 -24.05
CA LEU A 33 2.65 6.49 -24.09
C LEU A 33 3.55 6.83 -25.28
N ASN A 34 3.13 7.76 -26.14
CA ASN A 34 3.78 8.07 -27.40
C ASN A 34 4.05 6.82 -28.25
N LEU A 35 3.02 5.97 -28.39
CA LEU A 35 3.05 4.70 -29.13
C LEU A 35 2.15 4.77 -30.37
N GLN A 36 2.42 3.89 -31.33
CA GLN A 36 1.50 3.64 -32.44
C GLN A 36 0.20 2.99 -31.93
N TYR A 37 -0.95 3.37 -32.50
CA TYR A 37 -2.27 2.85 -32.12
C TYR A 37 -2.31 1.31 -32.07
N ASN A 38 -1.76 0.63 -33.08
CA ASN A 38 -1.73 -0.83 -33.14
C ASN A 38 -0.92 -1.46 -32.00
N SER A 39 0.15 -0.80 -31.55
CA SER A 39 0.94 -1.26 -30.40
C SER A 39 0.19 -1.08 -29.08
N ALA A 40 -0.52 0.04 -28.92
CA ALA A 40 -1.38 0.27 -27.76
C ALA A 40 -2.55 -0.73 -27.72
N LYS A 41 -3.21 -0.97 -28.86
CA LYS A 41 -4.30 -1.94 -28.98
C LYS A 41 -3.84 -3.37 -28.65
N GLN A 42 -2.68 -3.80 -29.16
CA GLN A 42 -2.13 -5.11 -28.83
C GLN A 42 -1.81 -5.28 -27.35
N LYS A 43 -1.43 -4.19 -26.65
CA LYS A 43 -1.23 -4.21 -25.20
C LYS A 43 -2.55 -4.34 -24.43
N LEU A 44 -3.58 -3.59 -24.82
CA LEU A 44 -4.90 -3.70 -24.20
C LEU A 44 -5.58 -5.06 -24.47
N ASP A 45 -5.37 -5.64 -25.66
CA ASP A 45 -5.87 -6.98 -26.00
C ASP A 45 -5.07 -8.11 -25.30
N GLY A 46 -4.03 -7.80 -24.52
CA GLY A 46 -3.16 -8.79 -23.87
C GLY A 46 -2.21 -9.54 -24.82
N LYS A 47 -2.17 -9.19 -26.11
CA LYS A 47 -1.31 -9.79 -27.12
C LYS A 47 0.16 -9.36 -26.99
N ARG A 48 0.41 -8.23 -26.33
CA ARG A 48 1.75 -7.72 -25.99
C ARG A 48 1.78 -7.30 -24.53
N GLY A 49 2.84 -7.67 -23.81
CA GLY A 49 3.02 -7.25 -22.41
C GLY A 49 3.08 -5.73 -22.27
N ILE A 50 2.41 -5.21 -21.25
CA ILE A 50 2.54 -3.82 -20.80
C ILE A 50 3.51 -3.78 -19.62
N THR A 51 4.42 -2.82 -19.61
CA THR A 51 5.40 -2.66 -18.53
C THR A 51 4.81 -1.82 -17.41
N LEU A 52 5.33 -1.97 -16.20
CA LEU A 52 4.92 -1.15 -15.06
C LEU A 52 5.19 0.35 -15.29
N ASP A 53 6.27 0.70 -16.00
CA ASP A 53 6.60 2.09 -16.36
C ASP A 53 5.54 2.72 -17.28
N GLU A 54 5.06 1.96 -18.26
CA GLU A 54 3.95 2.39 -19.14
C GLU A 54 2.66 2.58 -18.33
N VAL A 55 2.35 1.66 -17.42
CA VAL A 55 1.17 1.80 -16.54
C VAL A 55 1.26 3.06 -15.69
N LYS A 56 2.42 3.31 -15.07
CA LYS A 56 2.67 4.52 -14.26
C LYS A 56 2.47 5.80 -15.07
N LYS A 57 2.96 5.86 -16.31
CA LYS A 57 2.77 7.02 -17.20
C LYS A 57 1.31 7.30 -17.50
N VAL A 58 0.51 6.24 -17.72
CA VAL A 58 -0.94 6.38 -17.94
C VAL A 58 -1.63 6.96 -16.72
N PHE A 59 -1.33 6.45 -15.52
CA PHE A 59 -1.91 6.94 -14.27
C PHE A 59 -1.47 8.37 -13.92
N GLN A 60 -0.18 8.67 -14.09
CA GLN A 60 0.38 10.00 -13.87
C GLN A 60 -0.25 11.05 -14.79
N TYR A 61 -0.56 10.71 -16.04
CA TYR A 61 -1.24 11.63 -16.97
C TYR A 61 -2.59 12.13 -16.44
N PHE A 62 -3.30 11.30 -15.66
CA PHE A 62 -4.58 11.66 -15.05
C PHE A 62 -4.46 12.22 -13.63
N ASN A 63 -3.23 12.44 -13.14
CA ASN A 63 -2.93 12.76 -11.74
C ASN A 63 -3.52 11.74 -10.76
N GLU A 64 -3.66 10.49 -11.18
CA GLU A 64 -4.17 9.40 -10.35
C GLU A 64 -3.01 8.55 -9.86
N PRO A 65 -3.01 8.13 -8.58
CA PRO A 65 -2.08 7.12 -8.12
C PRO A 65 -2.43 5.80 -8.81
N PHE A 66 -1.44 5.15 -9.42
CA PHE A 66 -1.63 3.76 -9.82
C PHE A 66 -1.78 2.93 -8.55
N ALA A 67 -2.91 2.24 -8.38
CA ALA A 67 -3.10 1.34 -7.26
C ALA A 67 -2.10 0.17 -7.41
N GLY A 68 -1.03 0.23 -6.61
CA GLY A 68 0.18 -0.59 -6.78
C GLY A 68 1.47 0.21 -7.01
N GLN A 69 1.41 1.54 -7.04
CA GLN A 69 2.56 2.43 -7.05
C GLN A 69 2.86 2.91 -5.65
N ARG A 70 4.06 2.57 -5.19
CA ARG A 70 4.70 3.25 -4.07
C ARG A 70 4.83 4.74 -4.41
N THR A 71 4.21 5.61 -3.61
CA THR A 71 4.22 7.07 -3.78
C THR A 71 5.57 7.71 -3.42
N HIS A 72 6.45 6.91 -2.81
CA HIS A 72 7.82 7.25 -2.44
C HIS A 72 8.84 6.36 -3.15
N ASN A 73 10.00 6.93 -3.45
CA ASN A 73 11.16 6.16 -3.92
C ASN A 73 12.15 5.82 -2.80
N ALA A 74 11.91 6.29 -1.58
CA ALA A 74 12.78 6.04 -0.43
C ALA A 74 12.05 5.91 0.91
N VAL A 75 12.68 5.18 1.83
CA VAL A 75 12.28 5.10 3.23
C VAL A 75 13.45 5.55 4.10
N PHE A 76 13.22 6.59 4.87
CA PHE A 76 14.13 7.10 5.88
C PHE A 76 13.80 6.47 7.24
N ILE A 77 14.77 5.82 7.85
CA ILE A 77 14.62 5.08 9.11
C ILE A 77 15.53 5.71 10.16
N MET A 78 14.93 6.14 11.26
CA MET A 78 15.63 6.70 12.43
C MET A 78 14.96 6.21 13.70
N ASN A 79 15.73 5.53 14.57
CA ASN A 79 15.22 5.00 15.85
C ASN A 79 13.92 4.19 15.70
N SER A 80 13.85 3.32 14.68
CA SER A 80 12.67 2.52 14.28
C SER A 80 11.48 3.28 13.69
N ILE A 81 11.49 4.62 13.69
CA ILE A 81 10.49 5.41 12.98
C ILE A 81 10.81 5.38 11.49
N HIS A 82 9.82 5.01 10.68
CA HIS A 82 9.92 5.00 9.23
C HIS A 82 9.21 6.23 8.69
N LYS A 83 9.87 6.92 7.75
CA LYS A 83 9.29 8.03 7.00
C LYS A 83 9.40 7.76 5.52
N ARG A 84 8.28 7.88 4.81
CA ARG A 84 8.26 7.85 3.35
C ARG A 84 8.86 9.15 2.83
N CYS A 85 9.73 9.08 1.84
CA CYS A 85 10.30 10.25 1.21
C CYS A 85 10.62 10.01 -0.26
N ASN A 86 10.69 11.10 -1.02
CA ASN A 86 11.31 11.11 -2.32
C ASN A 86 12.71 11.69 -2.21
N ILE A 87 13.68 11.01 -2.80
CA ILE A 87 15.07 11.44 -2.78
C ILE A 87 15.61 11.59 -4.19
N GLU A 88 16.56 12.50 -4.32
CA GLU A 88 17.46 12.61 -5.46
C GLU A 88 18.85 12.15 -5.02
N VAL A 89 19.47 11.30 -5.83
CA VAL A 89 20.79 10.74 -5.53
C VAL A 89 21.74 10.94 -6.69
N ASP A 90 23.04 10.87 -6.42
CA ASP A 90 24.06 10.82 -7.46
C ASP A 90 23.85 9.59 -8.38
N GLU A 91 24.18 9.73 -9.66
CA GLU A 91 24.01 8.64 -10.65
C GLU A 91 24.87 7.41 -10.34
N ARG A 92 26.02 7.62 -9.69
CA ARG A 92 27.01 6.59 -9.43
C ARG A 92 27.10 6.28 -7.94
N PRO A 93 27.22 5.00 -7.57
CA PRO A 93 27.43 4.64 -6.19
C PRO A 93 28.83 5.05 -5.73
N VAL A 94 28.95 5.35 -4.44
CA VAL A 94 30.21 5.66 -3.77
C VAL A 94 30.83 4.40 -3.19
N THR A 95 32.16 4.37 -3.13
CA THR A 95 32.93 3.29 -2.49
C THR A 95 33.24 3.57 -1.02
N GLN A 96 33.20 4.84 -0.61
CA GLN A 96 33.42 5.27 0.77
C GLN A 96 32.35 6.28 1.17
N ALA A 97 31.78 6.10 2.37
CA ALA A 97 30.81 7.01 2.95
C ALA A 97 31.54 8.01 3.85
N ASP A 98 31.22 9.30 3.68
CA ASP A 98 31.58 10.36 4.61
C ASP A 98 30.66 10.31 5.85
N ASN A 99 31.16 10.73 7.00
CA ASN A 99 30.36 10.82 8.22
C ASN A 99 29.38 12.01 8.20
N ASP A 100 29.72 13.07 7.47
CA ASP A 100 28.94 14.31 7.45
C ASP A 100 27.85 14.33 6.35
N GLU A 101 27.78 13.29 5.53
CA GLU A 101 26.88 13.17 4.39
C GLU A 101 25.82 12.09 4.59
N THR A 102 24.68 12.24 3.92
CA THR A 102 23.61 11.25 3.93
C THR A 102 23.72 10.32 2.73
N TYR A 103 23.62 9.02 2.99
CA TYR A 103 23.68 7.98 1.96
C TYR A 103 22.45 7.11 2.00
N ALA A 104 22.03 6.64 0.82
CA ALA A 104 20.98 5.65 0.67
C ALA A 104 21.55 4.38 0.05
N CYS A 105 21.15 3.22 0.55
CA CYS A 105 21.37 1.96 -0.14
C CYS A 105 20.17 1.63 -1.03
N LYS A 106 20.41 1.14 -2.24
CA LYS A 106 19.34 0.68 -3.12
C LYS A 106 19.06 -0.79 -2.88
N LYS A 107 17.84 -1.14 -2.48
CA LYS A 107 17.35 -2.51 -2.37
C LYS A 107 16.15 -2.67 -3.29
N ASP A 108 16.27 -3.55 -4.27
CA ASP A 108 15.32 -3.68 -5.38
C ASP A 108 15.12 -2.32 -6.07
N ASP A 109 13.92 -1.75 -6.02
CA ASP A 109 13.56 -0.43 -6.58
C ASP A 109 13.40 0.66 -5.52
N LEU A 110 13.82 0.42 -4.28
CA LEU A 110 13.65 1.35 -3.15
C LEU A 110 15.00 1.78 -2.57
N PHE A 111 15.11 3.06 -2.26
CA PHE A 111 16.23 3.57 -1.47
C PHE A 111 15.94 3.51 0.02
N ILE A 112 16.87 2.98 0.81
CA ILE A 112 16.79 2.96 2.27
C ILE A 112 17.88 3.86 2.83
N ILE A 113 17.47 4.84 3.62
CA ILE A 113 18.37 5.65 4.43
C ILE A 113 18.20 5.18 5.86
N ASN A 114 19.25 4.58 6.44
CA ASN A 114 19.23 4.14 7.84
C ASN A 114 20.32 4.88 8.61
N THR A 115 19.93 5.67 9.61
CA THR A 115 20.88 6.44 10.43
C THR A 115 21.76 5.54 11.30
N ASN A 116 21.28 4.33 11.61
CA ASN A 116 22.05 3.30 12.31
C ASN A 116 22.77 2.47 11.26
N ARG A 117 24.03 2.84 10.98
CA ARG A 117 24.89 2.31 9.90
C ARG A 117 25.23 0.81 9.97
N GLU A 118 24.54 0.02 10.81
CA GLU A 118 24.93 -1.36 11.09
C GLU A 118 24.71 -2.32 9.92
N HIS A 119 23.88 -2.02 8.93
CA HIS A 119 23.55 -2.97 7.87
C HIS A 119 23.57 -2.36 6.47
N ALA A 120 24.70 -2.50 5.78
CA ALA A 120 24.78 -2.95 4.39
C ALA A 120 26.24 -2.87 3.90
N ALA A 121 27.11 -3.78 4.35
CA ALA A 121 28.49 -3.83 3.86
C ALA A 121 28.61 -4.22 2.37
N GLU A 122 27.50 -4.64 1.73
CA GLU A 122 27.52 -5.19 0.37
C GLU A 122 26.58 -4.47 -0.63
N ALA A 123 25.73 -3.54 -0.19
CA ALA A 123 24.84 -2.82 -1.11
C ALA A 123 25.48 -1.51 -1.59
N PRO A 124 25.36 -1.16 -2.89
CA PRO A 124 25.85 0.11 -3.40
C PRO A 124 25.20 1.28 -2.67
N LEU A 125 26.04 2.19 -2.16
CA LEU A 125 25.63 3.41 -1.47
C LEU A 125 25.59 4.57 -2.47
N TYR A 126 24.53 5.37 -2.43
CA TYR A 126 24.38 6.55 -3.26
C TYR A 126 24.30 7.78 -2.37
N LYS A 127 25.07 8.82 -2.69
CA LYS A 127 24.98 10.10 -1.97
C LYS A 127 23.61 10.71 -2.22
N VAL A 128 22.96 11.15 -1.15
CA VAL A 128 21.65 11.78 -1.21
C VAL A 128 21.81 13.29 -1.31
N ASN A 129 21.27 13.86 -2.39
CA ASN A 129 21.38 15.29 -2.69
C ASN A 129 20.17 16.08 -2.16
N LYS A 130 19.00 15.43 -2.14
CA LYS A 130 17.74 16.04 -1.69
C LYS A 130 16.84 15.00 -1.07
N ILE A 131 16.09 15.40 -0.03
CA ILE A 131 15.06 14.59 0.62
C ILE A 131 13.78 15.40 0.76
N ASP A 132 12.71 14.91 0.15
CA ASP A 132 11.35 15.43 0.28
C ASP A 132 10.50 14.44 1.08
N PHE A 133 10.22 14.74 2.34
CA PHE A 133 9.41 13.86 3.21
C PHE A 133 7.92 13.91 2.85
N LEU A 134 7.28 12.74 2.87
CA LEU A 134 5.85 12.59 2.66
C LEU A 134 5.10 12.49 4.02
N PRO A 135 3.79 12.78 4.03
CA PRO A 135 2.96 12.56 5.20
C PRO A 135 3.02 11.12 5.72
N ALA A 136 2.89 10.99 7.04
CA ALA A 136 2.80 9.68 7.69
C ALA A 136 1.59 8.91 7.14
N PRO A 137 1.73 7.60 6.90
CA PRO A 137 0.60 6.81 6.47
C PRO A 137 -0.47 6.75 7.56
N ARG A 138 -1.73 6.94 7.17
CA ARG A 138 -2.89 6.91 8.07
C ARG A 138 -3.60 5.57 7.94
N ILE A 139 -3.82 4.89 9.06
CA ILE A 139 -4.58 3.63 9.11
C ILE A 139 -5.78 3.74 10.03
N ALA A 140 -6.81 2.93 9.76
CA ALA A 140 -7.96 2.78 10.64
C ALA A 140 -7.92 1.41 11.34
N ILE A 141 -8.24 1.39 12.63
CA ILE A 141 -8.25 0.20 13.47
C ILE A 141 -9.63 0.03 14.09
N LEU A 142 -10.26 -1.13 13.89
CA LEU A 142 -11.56 -1.47 14.45
C LEU A 142 -11.42 -2.66 15.39
N ASP A 143 -11.75 -2.48 16.66
CA ASP A 143 -11.81 -3.53 17.68
C ASP A 143 -12.72 -3.00 18.82
N ASN A 144 -13.61 -3.83 19.37
CA ASN A 144 -14.49 -3.41 20.46
C ASN A 144 -13.72 -3.24 21.79
N ASP A 145 -12.54 -3.86 21.92
CA ASP A 145 -11.68 -3.75 23.09
C ASP A 145 -10.76 -2.51 23.02
N GLY A 146 -10.99 -1.56 23.94
CA GLY A 146 -10.20 -0.34 24.04
C GLY A 146 -8.72 -0.57 24.39
N ASP A 147 -8.39 -1.61 25.14
CA ASP A 147 -7.01 -1.93 25.50
C ASP A 147 -6.23 -2.44 24.28
N ILE A 148 -6.88 -3.22 23.41
CA ILE A 148 -6.31 -3.68 22.15
C ILE A 148 -6.08 -2.48 21.22
N LEU A 149 -7.06 -1.58 21.10
CA LEU A 149 -6.92 -0.36 20.29
C LEU A 149 -5.71 0.49 20.74
N GLU A 150 -5.56 0.72 22.04
CA GLU A 150 -4.43 1.49 22.59
C GLU A 150 -3.09 0.77 22.39
N LEU A 151 -3.05 -0.56 22.52
CA LEU A 151 -1.86 -1.35 22.22
C LEU A 151 -1.44 -1.20 20.75
N LEU A 152 -2.38 -1.38 19.82
CA LEU A 152 -2.11 -1.31 18.37
C LEU A 152 -1.67 0.09 17.95
N LYS A 153 -2.30 1.13 18.51
CA LYS A 153 -1.90 2.53 18.32
C LYS A 153 -0.48 2.80 18.79
N LYS A 154 -0.07 2.28 19.96
CA LYS A 154 1.31 2.38 20.46
C LYS A 154 2.31 1.64 19.57
N ILE A 155 1.93 0.48 19.02
CA ILE A 155 2.77 -0.26 18.09
C ILE A 155 2.96 0.53 16.79
N ALA A 156 1.88 1.01 16.18
CA ALA A 156 1.93 1.71 14.90
C ALA A 156 2.68 3.06 15.00
N SER A 157 2.44 3.85 16.04
CA SER A 157 3.13 5.13 16.26
C SER A 157 4.64 4.98 16.43
N ARG A 158 5.13 3.89 17.03
CA ARG A 158 6.57 3.58 17.12
C ARG A 158 7.24 3.49 15.75
N TYR A 159 6.49 3.11 14.72
CA TYR A 159 6.98 2.97 13.35
C TYR A 159 6.70 4.19 12.46
N GLY A 160 6.13 5.28 13.00
CA GLY A 160 5.82 6.49 12.23
C GLY A 160 4.50 6.40 11.45
N ILE A 161 3.57 5.57 11.92
CA ILE A 161 2.23 5.41 11.33
C ILE A 161 1.22 6.17 12.18
N GLU A 162 0.34 6.93 11.53
CA GLU A 162 -0.80 7.59 12.17
C GLU A 162 -2.00 6.64 12.20
N THR A 163 -2.72 6.61 13.32
CA THR A 163 -3.83 5.68 13.53
C THR A 163 -5.08 6.40 14.00
N GLU A 164 -6.22 6.02 13.44
CA GLU A 164 -7.54 6.31 14.00
C GLU A 164 -8.20 5.02 14.47
N THR A 165 -8.79 5.04 15.66
CA THR A 165 -9.33 3.85 16.33
C THR A 165 -10.85 3.95 16.44
N PHE A 166 -11.54 2.84 16.18
CA PHE A 166 -12.99 2.75 16.21
C PHE A 166 -13.39 1.54 17.05
N GLN A 167 -14.37 1.72 17.93
CA GLN A 167 -14.94 0.62 18.71
C GLN A 167 -16.18 0.00 18.05
N THR A 168 -16.76 0.68 17.06
CA THR A 168 -17.96 0.20 16.36
C THR A 168 -17.79 0.34 14.86
N ALA A 169 -18.41 -0.60 14.13
CA ALA A 169 -18.41 -0.59 12.66
C ALA A 169 -19.06 0.69 12.11
N ASP A 170 -20.15 1.16 12.73
CA ASP A 170 -20.86 2.35 12.27
C ASP A 170 -20.02 3.63 12.40
N ALA A 171 -19.25 3.78 13.48
CA ALA A 171 -18.33 4.91 13.64
C ALA A 171 -17.24 4.92 12.56
N MET A 172 -16.69 3.73 12.26
CA MET A 172 -15.71 3.58 11.18
C MET A 172 -16.31 3.86 9.80
N LEU A 173 -17.52 3.36 9.54
CA LEU A 173 -18.22 3.59 8.27
C LEU A 173 -18.50 5.08 8.05
N ALA A 174 -18.91 5.82 9.08
CA ALA A 174 -19.09 7.26 9.00
C ALA A 174 -17.78 8.00 8.73
N ALA A 175 -16.68 7.59 9.37
CA ALA A 175 -15.36 8.17 9.12
C ALA A 175 -14.88 7.92 7.68
N LEU A 176 -15.12 6.74 7.13
CA LEU A 176 -14.78 6.38 5.75
C LEU A 176 -15.47 7.25 4.68
N GLU A 177 -16.55 7.95 5.03
CA GLU A 177 -17.22 8.89 4.11
C GLU A 177 -16.54 10.27 4.06
N GLN A 178 -15.76 10.62 5.09
CA GLN A 178 -15.15 11.95 5.24
C GLN A 178 -13.65 11.95 4.99
N GLN A 179 -12.99 10.80 5.12
CA GLN A 179 -11.55 10.68 5.02
C GLN A 179 -11.12 9.32 4.47
N SER A 180 -9.92 9.29 3.89
CA SER A 180 -9.27 8.08 3.39
C SER A 180 -8.24 7.54 4.37
N PHE A 181 -8.06 6.23 4.34
CA PHE A 181 -7.01 5.52 5.06
C PHE A 181 -6.27 4.61 4.08
N GLU A 182 -4.99 4.39 4.33
CA GLU A 182 -4.10 3.62 3.45
C GLU A 182 -4.07 2.13 3.78
N ALA A 183 -4.42 1.78 5.01
CA ALA A 183 -4.61 0.40 5.44
C ALA A 183 -5.58 0.30 6.61
N PHE A 184 -6.03 -0.94 6.86
CA PHE A 184 -7.06 -1.25 7.82
C PHE A 184 -6.66 -2.45 8.68
N ILE A 185 -6.89 -2.37 9.98
CA ILE A 185 -6.85 -3.51 10.90
C ILE A 185 -8.25 -3.68 11.49
N LEU A 186 -8.87 -4.83 11.30
CA LEU A 186 -10.24 -5.09 11.73
C LEU A 186 -10.28 -6.33 12.61
N ASP A 187 -10.87 -6.24 13.80
CA ASP A 187 -11.35 -7.42 14.51
C ASP A 187 -12.55 -8.01 13.77
N TRP A 188 -12.51 -9.30 13.53
CA TRP A 188 -13.57 -9.98 12.79
C TRP A 188 -14.88 -9.98 13.57
N LEU A 189 -14.81 -10.25 14.88
CA LEU A 189 -15.96 -10.41 15.76
C LEU A 189 -16.06 -9.19 16.68
N LEU A 190 -17.18 -8.49 16.60
CA LEU A 190 -17.48 -7.29 17.39
C LEU A 190 -18.55 -7.63 18.44
N ASP A 191 -18.92 -6.62 19.24
CA ASP A 191 -19.97 -6.76 20.25
C ASP A 191 -21.29 -7.24 19.64
N PHE A 192 -22.10 -7.91 20.47
CA PHE A 192 -23.42 -8.43 20.10
C PHE A 192 -23.42 -9.43 18.92
N GLY A 193 -22.26 -10.02 18.61
CA GLY A 193 -22.12 -11.02 17.54
C GLY A 193 -22.08 -10.42 16.14
N GLU A 194 -21.91 -9.10 16.03
CA GLU A 194 -21.69 -8.45 14.75
C GLU A 194 -20.30 -8.78 14.18
N THR A 195 -20.14 -8.70 12.86
CA THR A 195 -18.86 -8.93 12.19
C THR A 195 -18.42 -7.72 11.39
N SER A 196 -17.11 -7.61 11.14
CA SER A 196 -16.54 -6.55 10.30
C SER A 196 -16.83 -6.71 8.81
N GLU A 197 -17.64 -7.69 8.39
CA GLU A 197 -17.94 -7.99 6.99
C GLU A 197 -18.48 -6.77 6.22
N ARG A 198 -19.40 -6.02 6.83
CA ARG A 198 -19.96 -4.78 6.25
C ARG A 198 -18.87 -3.74 5.97
N VAL A 199 -17.89 -3.63 6.87
CA VAL A 199 -16.77 -2.68 6.75
C VAL A 199 -15.84 -3.11 5.61
N VAL A 200 -15.46 -4.40 5.56
CA VAL A 200 -14.63 -4.93 4.46
C VAL A 200 -15.28 -4.67 3.11
N LYS A 201 -16.57 -4.98 3.00
CA LYS A 201 -17.34 -4.76 1.77
C LYS A 201 -17.34 -3.29 1.36
N LYS A 202 -17.63 -2.37 2.30
CA LYS A 202 -17.60 -0.92 2.01
C LYS A 202 -16.24 -0.47 1.50
N ILE A 203 -15.16 -0.92 2.15
CA ILE A 203 -13.79 -0.55 1.74
C ILE A 203 -13.50 -1.06 0.33
N LYS A 204 -13.68 -2.37 0.08
CA LYS A 204 -13.26 -3.00 -1.17
C LYS A 204 -14.15 -2.68 -2.37
N ASP A 205 -15.48 -2.64 -2.17
CA ASP A 205 -16.43 -2.46 -3.28
C ASP A 205 -16.68 -1.00 -3.62
N ALA A 206 -16.62 -0.10 -2.62
CA ALA A 206 -17.09 1.28 -2.79
C ALA A 206 -15.98 2.34 -2.73
N LEU A 207 -14.82 2.03 -2.14
CA LEU A 207 -13.78 3.03 -1.90
C LEU A 207 -12.48 2.70 -2.63
N ASP A 208 -11.88 1.56 -2.32
CA ASP A 208 -10.61 1.14 -2.90
C ASP A 208 -10.49 -0.41 -2.93
N PRO A 209 -10.60 -1.03 -4.13
CA PRO A 209 -10.39 -2.46 -4.31
C PRO A 209 -9.01 -2.95 -3.85
N HIS A 210 -8.01 -2.07 -3.86
CA HIS A 210 -6.62 -2.38 -3.53
C HIS A 210 -6.25 -2.08 -2.08
N ALA A 211 -7.18 -1.54 -1.29
CA ALA A 211 -6.97 -1.25 0.12
C ALA A 211 -6.47 -2.49 0.88
N ARG A 212 -5.42 -2.31 1.67
CA ARG A 212 -4.85 -3.41 2.47
C ARG A 212 -5.65 -3.58 3.75
N ILE A 213 -6.27 -4.74 3.92
CA ILE A 213 -7.06 -5.07 5.11
C ILE A 213 -6.40 -6.25 5.82
N ILE A 214 -6.11 -6.06 7.11
CA ILE A 214 -5.65 -7.10 8.04
C ILE A 214 -6.84 -7.44 8.94
N ILE A 215 -7.29 -8.69 8.90
CA ILE A 215 -8.36 -9.19 9.78
C ILE A 215 -7.73 -9.94 10.94
N LEU A 216 -8.03 -9.52 12.17
CA LEU A 216 -7.70 -10.22 13.39
C LEU A 216 -8.89 -11.12 13.78
N THR A 217 -8.64 -12.38 14.15
CA THR A 217 -9.73 -13.27 14.60
C THR A 217 -9.22 -14.30 15.61
N GLY A 218 -10.00 -14.53 16.68
CA GLY A 218 -9.73 -15.60 17.66
C GLY A 218 -10.63 -16.83 17.51
N GLN A 219 -11.55 -16.84 16.54
CA GLN A 219 -12.61 -17.87 16.43
C GLN A 219 -12.74 -18.42 15.01
N LEU A 220 -11.63 -18.84 14.40
CA LEU A 220 -11.63 -19.42 13.05
C LEU A 220 -12.62 -20.56 12.89
N ASN A 221 -12.74 -21.43 13.90
CA ASN A 221 -13.60 -22.62 13.83
C ASN A 221 -15.10 -22.30 13.72
N HIS A 222 -15.57 -21.17 14.24
CA HIS A 222 -17.00 -20.83 14.25
C HIS A 222 -17.44 -20.05 13.00
N TYR A 223 -16.51 -19.36 12.33
CA TYR A 223 -16.78 -18.50 11.19
C TYR A 223 -15.97 -18.88 9.95
N GLU A 224 -15.44 -20.11 9.89
CA GLU A 224 -14.53 -20.58 8.84
C GLU A 224 -15.09 -20.35 7.44
N LYS A 225 -16.39 -20.61 7.24
CA LYS A 225 -17.05 -20.42 5.95
C LYS A 225 -17.12 -18.95 5.54
N ASN A 226 -17.57 -18.06 6.45
CA ASN A 226 -17.67 -16.62 6.17
C ASN A 226 -16.28 -16.00 5.94
N ILE A 227 -15.28 -16.41 6.72
CA ILE A 227 -13.90 -15.94 6.57
C ILE A 227 -13.29 -16.48 5.26
N GLY A 228 -13.57 -17.73 4.92
CA GLY A 228 -13.16 -18.34 3.65
C GLY A 228 -13.75 -17.61 2.45
N ASP A 229 -15.06 -17.32 2.48
CA ASP A 229 -15.74 -16.52 1.46
C ASP A 229 -15.12 -15.11 1.39
N MET A 230 -14.81 -14.49 2.52
CA MET A 230 -14.15 -13.19 2.57
C MET A 230 -12.77 -13.23 1.89
N ILE A 231 -11.94 -14.23 2.16
CA ILE A 231 -10.60 -14.37 1.56
C ILE A 231 -10.68 -14.64 0.05
N LEU A 232 -11.70 -15.41 -0.37
CA LEU A 232 -11.90 -15.75 -1.78
C LEU A 232 -12.33 -14.54 -2.60
N HIS A 233 -13.22 -13.70 -2.06
CA HIS A 233 -13.81 -12.57 -2.77
C HIS A 233 -13.04 -11.27 -2.57
N TYR A 234 -12.37 -11.12 -1.43
CA TYR A 234 -11.69 -9.91 -1.02
C TYR A 234 -10.24 -10.22 -0.64
N ASP A 235 -9.28 -9.52 -1.27
CA ASP A 235 -7.85 -9.66 -0.96
C ASP A 235 -7.54 -9.09 0.43
N VAL A 236 -7.74 -9.93 1.46
CA VAL A 236 -7.57 -9.63 2.89
C VAL A 236 -6.51 -10.54 3.52
N HIS A 237 -5.76 -10.01 4.48
CA HIS A 237 -4.77 -10.76 5.23
C HIS A 237 -5.33 -11.18 6.59
N LEU A 238 -5.52 -12.48 6.77
CA LEU A 238 -6.00 -13.03 8.04
C LEU A 238 -4.85 -13.24 9.03
N VAL A 239 -5.07 -12.89 10.28
CA VAL A 239 -4.14 -13.13 11.38
C VAL A 239 -4.89 -13.64 12.60
N GLU A 240 -4.47 -14.82 13.09
CA GLU A 240 -5.11 -15.46 14.24
C GLU A 240 -4.65 -14.83 15.58
N LYS A 241 -5.61 -14.58 16.48
CA LYS A 241 -5.38 -14.14 17.87
C LYS A 241 -5.06 -15.38 18.74
N PRO A 242 -4.09 -15.32 19.68
CA PRO A 242 -3.32 -14.15 20.08
C PRO A 242 -2.16 -13.88 19.11
N THR A 243 -2.15 -12.69 18.51
CA THR A 243 -1.13 -12.30 17.56
C THR A 243 0.04 -11.63 18.27
N LYS A 244 1.27 -12.01 17.89
CA LYS A 244 2.48 -11.33 18.39
C LYS A 244 2.58 -9.92 17.78
N PRO A 245 2.82 -8.86 18.58
CA PRO A 245 2.98 -7.49 18.09
C PRO A 245 3.92 -7.32 16.89
N LEU A 246 5.03 -8.08 16.87
CA LEU A 246 6.02 -8.06 15.80
C LEU A 246 5.45 -8.47 14.43
N ILE A 247 4.47 -9.38 14.41
CA ILE A 247 3.83 -9.82 13.16
C ILE A 247 3.01 -8.67 12.60
N ILE A 248 2.19 -8.02 13.43
CA ILE A 248 1.34 -6.89 13.03
C ILE A 248 2.21 -5.74 12.52
N SER A 249 3.25 -5.37 13.25
CA SER A 249 4.16 -4.31 12.79
C SER A 249 4.86 -4.67 11.48
N SER A 250 5.26 -5.92 11.28
CA SER A 250 5.91 -6.35 10.03
C SER A 250 4.96 -6.27 8.84
N LEU A 251 3.69 -6.65 9.02
CA LEU A 251 2.66 -6.52 7.99
C LEU A 251 2.40 -5.04 7.64
N LEU A 252 2.26 -4.19 8.66
CA LEU A 252 2.09 -2.75 8.46
C LEU A 252 3.28 -2.13 7.72
N LEU A 253 4.51 -2.43 8.16
CA LEU A 253 5.73 -1.93 7.54
C LEU A 253 5.85 -2.37 6.08
N SER A 254 5.65 -3.67 5.83
CA SER A 254 5.64 -4.24 4.49
C SER A 254 4.64 -3.52 3.59
N ASN A 255 3.40 -3.33 4.05
CA ASN A 255 2.33 -2.75 3.26
C ASN A 255 2.46 -1.25 3.01
N LEU A 256 2.93 -0.48 4.00
CA LEU A 256 2.89 0.99 3.94
C LEU A 256 4.20 1.62 3.46
N PHE A 257 5.34 0.93 3.64
CA PHE A 257 6.66 1.49 3.36
C PHE A 257 7.46 0.70 2.32
N PHE A 258 7.34 -0.63 2.28
CA PHE A 258 8.26 -1.47 1.51
C PHE A 258 7.65 -2.20 0.32
N ASN A 259 6.33 -2.15 0.12
CA ASN A 259 5.62 -2.70 -1.04
C ASN A 259 5.28 -1.64 -2.08
#